data_AF-A0A8R1I4M6-F1
#
_entry.id   AF-A0A8R1I4M6-F1
#
_cell.length_a   1.000
_cell.length_b   1.000
_cell.length_c   1.000
_cell.angle_alpha   90.00
_cell.angle_beta   90.00
_cell.angle_gamma   90.00
#
_symmetry.space_group_name_H-M   'P 1'
#
loop_
_entity.id
_entity.type
_entity.pdbx_description
1 polymer ?
#
loop_
_entity_poly.entity_id
_entity_poly.type
_entity_poly.pdbx_seq_one_letter_code
_entity_poly.pdbx_strand_id
1 'polypeptide(L)'
;MSDIRTEDQLLEIARNAAETGESLKFEYKKHIGFLIRHLNVFPQPYNTLETSRNTLFLFAISSLDLLGELDNLLTPERRQSYIDWLYGLQFTNGSKF
;
A
#
# COMPACT_ATOMS: atom_id res chain seq x y z
N MET A 1 -17.01 -2.86 -9.29
CA MET A 1 -16.57 -4.15 -8.73
C MET A 1 -15.34 -4.54 -9.52
N SER A 2 -14.14 -4.37 -8.97
CA SER A 2 -12.92 -4.80 -9.66
C SER A 2 -13.00 -6.31 -9.85
N ASP A 3 -12.70 -6.77 -11.05
CA ASP A 3 -12.70 -8.18 -11.42
C ASP A 3 -11.56 -8.89 -10.65
N ILE A 4 -11.87 -9.37 -9.44
CA ILE A 4 -10.91 -10.07 -8.60
C ILE A 4 -10.80 -11.48 -9.16
N ARG A 5 -9.79 -11.69 -9.99
CA ARG A 5 -9.40 -13.01 -10.48
C ARG A 5 -9.10 -13.92 -9.30
N THR A 6 -9.57 -15.16 -9.34
CA THR A 6 -9.26 -16.15 -8.31
C THR A 6 -7.77 -16.49 -8.32
N GLU A 7 -7.24 -17.02 -7.22
CA GLU A 7 -5.84 -17.46 -7.12
C GLU A 7 -5.49 -18.44 -8.26
N ASP A 8 -6.37 -19.39 -8.53
CA ASP A 8 -6.22 -20.35 -9.64
C ASP A 8 -6.10 -19.66 -11.01
N GLN A 9 -6.89 -18.61 -11.24
CA GLN A 9 -6.80 -17.84 -12.48
C GLN A 9 -5.47 -17.08 -12.59
N LEU A 10 -4.97 -16.53 -11.48
CA LEU A 10 -3.67 -15.84 -11.46
C LEU A 10 -2.51 -16.82 -11.70
N LEU A 11 -2.56 -18.00 -11.09
CA LEU A 11 -1.57 -19.06 -11.29
C LEU A 11 -1.58 -19.57 -12.73
N GLU A 12 -2.76 -19.72 -13.32
CA GLU A 12 -2.91 -20.12 -14.72
C GLU A 12 -2.34 -19.05 -15.67
N ILE A 13 -2.57 -17.77 -15.41
CA ILE A 13 -1.96 -16.68 -16.19
C ILE A 13 -0.43 -16.70 -16.06
N ALA A 14 0.08 -16.88 -14.84
CA ALA A 14 1.53 -16.93 -14.61
C ALA A 14 2.18 -18.14 -15.31
N ARG A 15 1.52 -19.30 -15.29
CA ARG A 15 1.94 -20.49 -16.02
C ARG A 15 1.95 -20.25 -17.53
N ASN A 16 0.86 -19.71 -18.07
CA ASN A 16 0.76 -19.40 -19.50
C ASN A 16 1.82 -18.39 -19.94
N ALA A 17 2.08 -17.33 -19.15
CA ALA A 17 3.14 -16.36 -19.44
C ALA A 17 4.55 -16.99 -19.41
N ALA A 18 4.80 -17.94 -18.51
CA ALA A 18 6.06 -18.68 -18.45
C ALA A 18 6.24 -19.62 -19.65
N GLU A 19 5.16 -20.24 -20.13
CA GLU A 19 5.16 -21.16 -21.28
C GLU A 19 5.29 -20.42 -22.63
N THR A 20 4.67 -19.25 -22.76
CA THR A 20 4.75 -18.44 -23.98
C THR A 20 6.06 -17.64 -24.09
N GLY A 21 6.85 -17.59 -23.02
CA GLY A 21 8.03 -16.72 -22.93
C GLY A 21 7.69 -15.23 -22.93
N GLU A 22 6.41 -14.88 -22.78
CA GLU A 22 5.94 -13.51 -22.75
C GLU A 22 6.24 -12.89 -21.39
N SER A 23 7.13 -11.88 -21.38
CA SER A 23 7.47 -11.19 -20.14
C SER A 23 6.24 -10.48 -19.58
N LEU A 24 5.87 -10.82 -18.34
CA LEU A 24 4.85 -10.07 -17.60
C LEU A 24 5.31 -8.62 -17.46
N LYS A 25 4.56 -7.71 -18.07
CA LYS A 25 4.86 -6.29 -18.02
C LYS A 25 4.58 -5.72 -16.63
N PHE A 26 5.62 -5.24 -15.98
CA PHE A 26 5.49 -4.55 -14.70
C PHE A 26 4.89 -3.15 -14.88
N GLU A 27 3.68 -2.94 -14.36
CA GLU A 27 2.92 -1.70 -14.52
C GLU A 27 3.26 -0.66 -13.44
N TYR A 28 4.53 -0.25 -13.41
CA TYR A 28 5.13 0.65 -12.41
C TYR A 28 4.24 1.84 -11.99
N LYS A 29 3.76 2.62 -12.97
CA LYS A 29 2.93 3.82 -12.71
C LYS A 29 1.59 3.50 -12.05
N LYS A 30 1.00 2.33 -12.35
CA LYS A 30 -0.25 1.89 -11.72
C LYS A 30 -0.02 1.52 -10.26
N HIS A 31 1.09 0.87 -9.95
CA HIS A 31 1.46 0.57 -8.56
C HIS A 31 1.66 1.85 -7.75
N ILE A 32 2.39 2.83 -8.27
CA ILE A 32 2.57 4.13 -7.59
C ILE A 32 1.23 4.80 -7.32
N GLY A 33 0.36 4.92 -8.33
CA GLY A 33 -0.96 5.54 -8.17
C GLY A 33 -1.83 4.82 -7.14
N PHE A 34 -1.77 3.49 -7.11
CA PHE A 34 -2.46 2.67 -6.12
C PHE A 34 -1.95 2.92 -4.69
N LEU A 35 -0.63 2.97 -4.51
CA LEU A 35 0.02 3.19 -3.21
C LEU A 35 -0.29 4.60 -2.68
N ILE A 36 -0.16 5.64 -3.53
CA ILE A 36 -0.51 7.02 -3.19
C ILE A 36 -1.96 7.13 -2.74
N ARG A 37 -2.89 6.42 -3.41
CA ARG A 37 -4.30 6.44 -3.01
C ARG A 37 -4.47 5.96 -1.56
N HIS A 38 -3.82 4.85 -1.18
CA HIS A 38 -3.88 4.29 0.17
C HIS A 38 -3.19 5.16 1.23
N LEU A 39 -2.26 6.03 0.84
CA LEU A 39 -1.66 7.04 1.72
C LEU A 39 -2.53 8.30 1.91
N ASN A 40 -3.55 8.51 1.07
CA ASN A 40 -4.43 9.67 1.17
C ASN A 40 -5.80 9.31 1.76
N VAL A 41 -6.44 8.28 1.20
CA VAL A 41 -7.81 7.89 1.54
C VAL A 41 -7.96 6.39 1.40
N PHE A 42 -8.43 5.72 2.47
CA PHE A 42 -8.84 4.33 2.39
C PHE A 42 -10.19 4.20 1.68
N PRO A 43 -10.28 3.42 0.59
CA PRO A 43 -11.56 3.11 -0.02
C PRO A 43 -12.48 2.35 0.96
N GLN A 44 -13.79 2.61 0.89
CA GLN A 44 -14.81 1.97 1.75
C GLN A 44 -14.71 0.42 1.87
N PRO A 45 -14.33 -0.34 0.83
CA PRO A 45 -14.13 -1.79 0.96
C PRO A 45 -13.11 -2.21 2.03
N TYR A 46 -12.20 -1.32 2.44
CA TYR A 46 -11.18 -1.60 3.44
C TYR A 46 -11.58 -1.21 4.87
N ASN A 47 -12.84 -0.81 5.10
CA ASN A 47 -13.34 -0.47 6.44
C ASN A 47 -13.19 -1.63 7.45
N THR A 48 -13.21 -2.89 6.98
CA THR A 48 -12.97 -4.05 7.83
C THR A 48 -11.52 -4.15 8.33
N LEU A 49 -10.58 -3.46 7.66
CA LEU A 49 -9.16 -3.42 8.01
C LEU A 49 -8.78 -2.16 8.79
N GLU A 50 -9.76 -1.42 9.31
CA GLU A 50 -9.53 -0.16 10.03
C GLU A 50 -8.56 -0.33 11.21
N THR A 51 -8.70 -1.42 11.97
CA THR A 51 -7.80 -1.76 13.09
C THR A 51 -6.37 -2.08 12.64
N SER A 52 -6.20 -2.43 11.36
CA SER A 52 -4.92 -2.74 10.72
C SER A 52 -4.45 -1.63 9.79
N ARG A 53 -5.04 -0.43 9.88
CA ARG A 53 -4.70 0.72 9.03
C ARG A 53 -3.20 1.05 9.06
N ASN A 54 -2.56 0.93 10.23
CA ASN A 54 -1.11 1.16 10.38
C ASN A 54 -0.28 0.15 9.59
N THR A 55 -0.71 -1.11 9.53
CA THR A 55 -0.06 -2.15 8.73
C THR A 55 -0.17 -1.86 7.24
N LEU A 56 -1.34 -1.42 6.78
CA LEU A 56 -1.54 -1.05 5.37
C LEU A 56 -0.74 0.20 5.00
N PHE A 57 -0.66 1.16 5.93
CA PHE A 57 0.17 2.35 5.78
C PHE A 57 1.67 1.99 5.68
N LEU A 58 2.16 1.08 6.53
CA LEU A 58 3.51 0.53 6.46
C LEU A 58 3.78 -0.11 5.09
N PHE A 59 2.89 -1.00 4.62
CA PHE A 59 3.05 -1.64 3.32
C PHE A 59 3.08 -0.63 2.17
N ALA A 60 2.26 0.43 2.25
CA ALA A 60 2.25 1.46 1.23
C ALA A 60 3.57 2.24 1.18
N ILE A 61 4.10 2.66 2.33
CA ILE A 61 5.39 3.34 2.44
C ILE A 61 6.54 2.43 2.00
N SER A 62 6.65 1.22 2.54
CA SER A 62 7.73 0.30 2.19
C SER A 62 7.74 -0.07 0.71
N SER A 63 6.56 -0.14 0.08
CA SER A 63 6.48 -0.38 -1.36
C SER A 63 6.95 0.81 -2.18
N LEU A 64 6.65 2.05 -1.78
CA LEU A 64 7.17 3.24 -2.46
C LEU A 64 8.68 3.37 -2.31
N ASP A 65 9.22 2.99 -1.16
CA ASP A 65 10.66 2.92 -0.91
C ASP A 65 11.34 1.89 -1.83
N LEU A 66 10.77 0.68 -1.91
CA LEU A 66 11.26 -0.36 -2.82
C LEU A 66 11.23 0.06 -4.29
N LEU A 67 10.26 0.92 -4.67
CA LEU A 67 10.13 1.46 -6.01
C LEU A 67 11.00 2.70 -6.26
N GLY A 68 11.68 3.24 -5.24
CA GLY A 68 12.52 4.44 -5.36
C GLY A 68 11.73 5.74 -5.51
N GLU A 69 10.46 5.76 -5.12
CA GLU A 69 9.56 6.91 -5.29
C GLU A 69 9.17 7.57 -3.97
N LEU A 70 9.66 7.04 -2.85
CA LEU A 70 9.32 7.54 -1.52
C LEU A 70 9.67 9.03 -1.39
N ASP A 71 10.92 9.40 -1.65
CA ASP A 71 11.42 10.78 -1.49
C ASP A 71 10.84 11.74 -2.55
N ASN A 72 10.43 11.23 -3.71
CA ASN A 72 9.78 12.03 -4.75
C ASN A 72 8.35 12.43 -4.35
N LEU A 73 7.67 11.57 -3.58
CA LEU A 73 6.26 11.73 -3.23
C LEU A 73 6.03 12.29 -1.82
N LEU A 74 6.96 12.03 -0.90
CA LEU A 74 6.91 12.50 0.49
C LEU A 74 7.77 13.74 0.66
N THR A 75 7.16 14.91 0.47
CA THR A 75 7.78 16.16 0.92
C THR A 75 8.09 16.09 2.43
N PRO A 76 9.08 16.84 2.94
CA PRO A 76 9.41 16.84 4.36
C PRO A 76 8.19 17.12 5.25
N GLU A 77 7.30 18.02 4.83
CA GLU A 77 6.08 18.38 5.55
C GLU A 77 5.10 17.22 5.59
N ARG A 78 4.91 16.53 4.46
CA ARG A 78 4.02 15.37 4.36
C ARG A 78 4.55 14.22 5.20
N ARG A 79 5.86 13.97 5.14
CA ARG A 79 6.53 12.99 5.99
C ARG A 79 6.30 13.29 7.47
N GLN A 80 6.46 14.54 7.89
CA GLN A 80 6.22 14.93 9.28
C GLN A 80 4.76 14.71 9.68
N SER A 81 3.80 15.09 8.84
CA SER A 81 2.37 14.88 9.13
C SER A 81 2.00 13.40 9.37
N TYR A 82 2.66 12.48 8.64
CA TYR A 82 2.48 11.05 8.83
C TYR A 82 3.14 10.53 10.10
N ILE A 83 4.32 11.05 10.44
CA ILE A 83 4.99 10.76 11.71
C ILE A 83 4.11 11.19 12.89
N ASP A 84 3.60 12.42 12.85
CA ASP A 84 2.73 12.98 13.90
C ASP A 84 1.43 12.19 14.03
N TRP A 85 0.80 11.83 12.90
CA TRP A 85 -0.38 10.99 12.88
C TRP A 85 -0.10 9.62 13.52
N LEU A 86 1.00 8.96 13.13
CA LEU A 86 1.35 7.63 13.66
C LEU A 86 1.63 7.67 15.16
N TYR A 87 2.37 8.68 15.64
CA TYR A 87 2.60 8.87 17.07
C TYR A 87 1.32 9.23 17.83
N GLY A 88 0.39 9.96 17.22
CA GLY A 88 -0.92 10.24 17.80
C GLY A 88 -1.80 9.00 18.01
N LEU A 89 -1.51 7.89 17.33
CA LEU A 89 -2.20 6.61 17.52
C LEU A 89 -1.60 5.76 18.65
N GLN A 90 -0.44 6.14 19.18
CA GLN A 90 0.18 5.40 20.28
C GLN A 90 -0.61 5.59 21.56
N PHE A 91 -0.91 4.49 22.25
CA PHE A 91 -1.50 4.56 23.55
C PHE A 91 -0.46 5.09 24.55
N THR A 92 -0.63 6.32 25.01
CA THR A 92 0.22 6.90 26.05
C THR A 92 -0.25 6.36 27.40
N ASN A 93 0.26 5.19 27.81
CA ASN A 93 -0.01 4.61 29.13
C ASN A 93 0.72 5.35 30.28
N GLY A 94 0.87 6.67 30.14
CA GLY A 94 1.52 7.56 31.09
C GLY A 94 0.51 8.29 31.96
N SER A 95 -0.05 7.55 32.93
CA SER A 95 -0.55 8.03 34.23
C SER A 95 -1.42 9.30 34.28
N LYS A 96 -2.70 9.13 34.62
CA LYS A 96 -3.28 9.67 35.87
C LYS A 96 -4.56 8.92 36.21
N PHE A 97 -4.47 8.08 37.25
CA PHE A 97 -5.60 7.75 38.13
C PHE A 97 -5.98 9.00 38.94
#